data_AF-A0A7Y0C3M8-F1
#
_entry.id   AF-A0A7Y0C3M8-F1
#
_cell.length_a   1.000
_cell.length_b   1.000
_cell.length_c   1.000
_cell.angle_alpha   90.00
_cell.angle_beta   90.00
_cell.angle_gamma   90.00
#
_symmetry.space_group_name_H-M   'P 1'
#
loop_
_entity.id
_entity.type
_entity.pdbx_description
1 polymer ?
#
loop_
_entity_poly.entity_id
_entity_poly.type
_entity_poly.pdbx_seq_one_letter_code
_entity_poly.pdbx_strand_id
1 'polypeptide(L)' 'MTSAQYRIESRYPLMGSLLPPSTFKQLYVDRSLAVAVAVKSVADPTRQEVRVVHIPSGEIVFRTAVTGPAV' A
#
# COMPACT_ATOMS: atom_id res chain seq x y z
N MET A 1 -20.26 -11.84 -9.18
CA MET A 1 -19.90 -10.80 -8.20
C MET A 1 -18.44 -10.46 -8.40
N THR A 2 -18.13 -9.24 -8.82
CA THR A 2 -16.76 -8.78 -9.05
C THR A 2 -16.03 -8.73 -7.72
N SER A 3 -15.15 -9.71 -7.48
CA SER A 3 -14.24 -9.70 -6.33
C SER A 3 -13.37 -8.45 -6.45
N ALA A 4 -13.64 -7.42 -5.64
CA ALA A 4 -12.88 -6.19 -5.68
C ALA A 4 -11.44 -6.51 -5.29
N GLN A 5 -10.51 -6.38 -6.24
CA GLN A 5 -9.10 -6.70 -6.04
C GLN A 5 -8.34 -5.42 -5.73
N TYR A 6 -7.88 -5.27 -4.49
CA TYR A 6 -7.02 -4.18 -4.05
C TYR A 6 -5.56 -4.62 -4.09
N ARG A 7 -4.67 -3.74 -4.52
CA ARG A 7 -3.23 -3.99 -4.59
C ARG A 7 -2.47 -2.90 -3.85
N ILE A 8 -1.42 -3.30 -3.13
CA ILE A 8 -0.52 -2.37 -2.45
C ILE A 8 0.64 -2.06 -3.41
N GLU A 9 0.91 -0.78 -3.61
CA GLU A 9 2.05 -0.30 -4.38
C GLU A 9 2.88 0.66 -3.52
N SER A 10 4.17 0.76 -3.83
CA SER A 10 5.07 1.72 -3.20
C SER A 10 6.05 2.27 -4.23
N ARG A 11 6.41 3.54 -4.05
CA ARG A 11 7.43 4.21 -4.89
C ARG A 11 8.85 3.77 -4.55
N TYR A 12 9.08 3.34 -3.31
CA TYR A 12 10.38 2.88 -2.83
C TYR A 12 10.30 1.41 -2.45
N PRO A 13 11.41 0.66 -2.54
CA PRO A 13 11.45 -0.69 -1.99
C PRO A 13 11.03 -0.61 -0.52
N LEU A 14 9.93 -1.27 -0.19
CA LEU A 14 9.44 -1.36 1.18
C LEU A 14 10.42 -2.25 1.93
N MET A 15 11.42 -1.61 2.52
CA MET A 15 12.40 -2.22 3.42
C MET A 15 11.80 -2.47 4.81
N GLY A 16 10.47 -2.51 4.91
CA GLY A 16 9.76 -2.82 6.13
C GLY A 16 9.95 -4.28 6.49
N SER A 17 10.83 -4.54 7.46
CA SER A 17 11.22 -5.87 7.97
C SER A 17 10.06 -6.71 8.52
N LEU A 18 8.83 -6.18 8.58
CA LEU A 18 7.69 -6.81 9.25
C LEU A 18 6.82 -7.66 8.33
N LEU A 19 6.96 -7.51 7.00
CA LEU A 19 6.10 -8.21 6.04
C LEU A 19 6.90 -8.83 4.88
N PRO A 20 6.53 -10.04 4.44
CA PRO A 20 7.16 -10.66 3.28
C PRO A 20 7.03 -9.79 2.02
N PRO A 21 8.03 -9.78 1.13
CA PRO A 21 7.96 -9.03 -0.13
C PRO A 21 6.85 -9.52 -1.07
N SER A 22 6.31 -10.73 -0.86
CA SER A 22 5.14 -11.27 -1.57
C SER A 22 3.84 -10.54 -1.22
N THR A 23 3.76 -9.91 -0.05
CA THR A 23 2.57 -9.17 0.44
C THR A 23 2.23 -7.96 -0.45
N PHE A 24 3.21 -7.39 -1.17
CA PHE A 24 3.01 -6.30 -2.13
C PHE A 24 2.58 -6.76 -3.53
N LYS A 25 2.73 -8.06 -3.82
CA LYS A 25 2.25 -8.66 -5.06
C LYS A 25 0.88 -9.33 -4.88
N GLN A 26 0.41 -9.44 -3.64
CA GLN A 26 -0.86 -10.03 -3.30
C GLN A 26 -2.03 -9.09 -3.63
N LEU A 27 -3.11 -9.68 -4.13
CA LEU A 27 -4.39 -9.01 -4.29
C LEU A 27 -5.25 -9.27 -3.06
N TYR A 28 -5.85 -8.21 -2.52
CA TYR A 28 -6.73 -8.25 -1.37
C TYR A 28 -8.16 -8.10 -1.83
N VAL A 29 -9.07 -8.90 -1.28
CA VAL A 29 -10.51 -8.78 -1.57
C VAL A 29 -11.14 -7.65 -0.76
N ASP A 30 -10.55 -7.34 0.40
CA ASP A 30 -11.04 -6.35 1.35
C ASP A 30 -10.16 -5.10 1.37
N ARG A 31 -10.81 -3.93 1.26
CA ARG A 31 -10.16 -2.62 1.30
C ARG A 31 -9.46 -2.37 2.63
N SER A 32 -10.14 -2.64 3.73
CA SER A 32 -9.66 -2.34 5.08
C SER A 32 -8.44 -3.19 5.41
N LEU A 33 -8.44 -4.47 5.01
CA LEU A 33 -7.29 -5.35 5.11
C LEU A 33 -6.10 -4.82 4.28
N ALA A 34 -6.33 -4.46 3.02
CA ALA A 34 -5.28 -3.92 2.15
C ALA A 34 -4.64 -2.64 2.74
N VAL A 35 -5.47 -1.77 3.33
CA VAL A 35 -5.01 -0.54 4.00
C VAL A 35 -4.22 -0.86 5.26
N ALA A 36 -4.72 -1.76 6.11
CA ALA A 36 -4.03 -2.15 7.35
C ALA A 36 -2.65 -2.75 7.05
N VAL A 37 -2.56 -3.60 6.02
CA VAL A 37 -1.30 -4.20 5.58
C VAL A 37 -0.37 -3.13 5.00
N ALA A 38 -0.88 -2.21 4.16
CA ALA A 38 -0.07 -1.12 3.61
C ALA A 38 0.52 -0.26 4.74
N VAL A 39 -0.27 0.16 5.73
CA VAL A 39 0.21 0.94 6.88
C VAL A 39 1.24 0.16 7.69
N LYS A 40 1.01 -1.12 7.96
CA LYS A 40 1.97 -1.97 8.70
C LYS A 40 3.27 -2.25 7.93
N SER A 41 3.26 -2.09 6.60
CA SER A 41 4.43 -2.31 5.76
C SER A 41 5.39 -1.12 5.69
N VAL A 42 4.90 0.07 6.05
CA VAL A 42 5.72 1.29 6.07
C VAL A 42 6.62 1.24 7.30
N ALA A 43 7.92 1.10 7.08
CA ALA A 43 8.90 1.20 8.16
C ALA A 43 9.28 2.65 8.48
N ASP A 44 9.32 3.51 7.47
CA ASP A 44 9.63 4.93 7.64
C ASP A 44 8.61 5.78 6.88
N PRO A 45 7.57 6.32 7.55
CA PRO A 45 6.52 7.12 6.92
C PRO A 45 7.01 8.48 6.40
N THR A 46 8.23 8.90 6.75
CA THR A 46 8.83 10.14 6.24
C THR A 46 9.54 9.96 4.91
N ARG A 47 9.92 8.72 4.57
CA ARG A 47 10.66 8.38 3.34
C ARG A 47 9.93 7.41 2.43
N GLN A 48 8.98 6.66 2.95
CA GLN A 48 8.28 5.60 2.21
C GLN A 48 6.83 6.00 1.97
N GLU A 49 6.46 5.96 0.70
CA GLU A 49 5.08 6.14 0.27
C GLU A 49 4.48 4.80 -0.13
N VAL A 50 3.40 4.41 0.55
CA VAL A 50 2.55 3.29 0.11
C VAL A 50 1.21 3.82 -0.35
N ARG A 51 0.64 3.13 -1.33
CA ARG A 51 -0.70 3.39 -1.83
C ARG A 51 -1.44 2.08 -2.04
N VAL A 52 -2.75 2.10 -1.80
CA VAL A 52 -3.65 1.00 -2.10
C VAL A 52 -4.46 1.39 -3.31
N VAL A 53 -4.39 0.56 -4.35
CA VAL A 53 -5.09 0.77 -5.62
C VAL A 53 -6.20 -0.26 -5.75
N HIS A 54 -7.40 0.18 -6.09
CA HIS A 54 -8.49 -0.70 -6.50
C HIS A 54 -8.28 -1.06 -7.98
N ILE A 55 -7.89 -2.30 -8.26
CA ILE A 55 -7.49 -2.74 -9.61
C ILE A 55 -8.59 -2.55 -10.67
N PRO A 56 -9.87 -2.89 -10.41
CA PRO A 56 -10.92 -2.72 -11.42
C PRO A 56 -11.17 -1.26 -11.83
N SER A 57 -11.01 -0.29 -10.93
CA SER A 57 -11.26 1.13 -11.24
C SER A 57 -9.97 1.94 -11.46
N GLY A 58 -8.81 1.42 -11.06
CA GLY A 58 -7.55 2.16 -11.00
C GLY A 58 -7.50 3.23 -9.90
N GLU A 59 -8.51 3.30 -9.03
CA GLU A 59 -8.60 4.33 -8.01
C GLU A 59 -7.64 4.08 -6.85
N ILE A 60 -6.97 5.14 -6.37
CA ILE A 60 -6.15 5.08 -5.15
C ILE A 60 -7.08 5.30 -3.95
N VAL A 61 -7.40 4.21 -3.25
CA VAL A 61 -8.32 4.23 -2.11
C VAL A 61 -7.64 4.61 -0.79
N PHE A 62 -6.31 4.62 -0.77
CA PHE A 62 -5.48 5.04 0.35
C PHE A 62 -4.07 5.38 -0.12
N ARG A 63 -3.46 6.40 0.49
CA ARG A 63 -2.06 6.79 0.28
C ARG A 63 -1.51 7.34 1.58
N THR A 64 -0.33 6.88 1.99
CA THR A 64 0.37 7.51 3.12
C THR A 64 0.96 8.84 2.67
N ALA A 65 0.75 9.90 3.46
CA ALA A 65 1.42 11.17 3.23
C ALA A 65 2.90 11.01 3.57
N VAL A 66 3.78 11.16 2.57
CA VAL A 66 5.21 11.32 2.82
C VAL A 66 5.37 12.66 3.49
N THR A 67 5.61 12.65 4.81
CA THR A 67 5.91 13.89 5.53
C THR A 67 7.41 14.16 5.36
N GLY A 68 7.83 14.34 4.10
CA GLY A 68 9.13 14.93 3.77
C GLY A 68 8.93 16.43 3.53
N PRO A 69 9.87 17.29 3.95
CA PRO A 69 9.73 18.73 3.68
C PRO A 69 9.60 18.94 2.17
N ALA A 70 8.55 19.64 1.77
CA ALA A 70 8.45 20.20 0.43
C ALA A 70 9.64 21.16 0.27
N VAL A 71 10.58 20.79 -0.60
CA VAL A 71 11.67 21.68 -1.03
C VAL A 71 11.22 22.52 -2.21
#